data_AF-A0A1X2IK62-F1
#
_entry.id   AF-A0A1X2IK62-F1
#
_cell.length_a   1.000
_cell.length_b   1.000
_cell.length_c   1.000
_cell.angle_alpha   90.00
_cell.angle_beta   90.00
_cell.angle_gamma   90.00
#
_symmetry.space_group_name_H-M   'P 1'
#
loop_
_entity.id
_entity.type
_entity.pdbx_description
1 polymer ?
#
loop_
_entity_poly.entity_id
_entity_poly.type
_entity_poly.pdbx_seq_one_letter_code
_entity_poly.pdbx_strand_id
1 'polypeptide(L)'
;MSNKLLKKRRYEAVADSTAPTQDDIEMKRKMSSQDQQHQVREVIYLDDDNDEDMPAEQMNPTTPGEIDFLKEELKQLNLRAVQLENRAISAESGYMELKQLKETQVKEHLKEYKLLADRRFKASEVEIQTLKELTEDQAQHLAKMKSRMEMARAELVEFQSGGSSRKAQHEKTVSQYNKYKDRYNATNKKVNFLRAELQSLLKEDELLLRQNSQDVDALPRLRHTLKLYTELAGLEIKDHESNEVWDAYTCSQTGRNGRISYRLTLIKNDKDENQRMARYVPIISESDADILPPYLKEELEFVQSDCSIFFLRITTVMNKT
;
A
#
# COMPACT_ATOMS: atom_id res chain seq x y z
N MET A 1 -39.39 2.12 4.02
CA MET A 1 -40.19 1.22 3.18
C MET A 1 -39.29 0.61 2.11
N SER A 2 -39.37 -0.72 1.97
CA SER A 2 -39.02 -1.56 0.81
C SER A 2 -37.72 -1.35 0.03
N ASN A 3 -36.74 -2.24 0.28
CA ASN A 3 -36.46 -3.33 -0.66
C ASN A 3 -35.46 -4.34 -0.06
N LYS A 4 -36.00 -5.36 0.61
CA LYS A 4 -35.31 -6.62 0.93
C LYS A 4 -35.82 -7.67 -0.06
N LEU A 5 -35.06 -8.00 -1.11
CA LEU A 5 -35.33 -9.21 -1.89
C LEU A 5 -34.04 -9.82 -2.46
N LEU A 6 -33.74 -10.99 -1.88
CA LEU A 6 -33.16 -12.18 -2.49
C LEU A 6 -32.05 -12.02 -3.54
N LYS A 7 -30.84 -12.49 -3.19
CA LYS A 7 -30.08 -13.41 -4.04
C LYS A 7 -29.16 -14.30 -3.19
N LYS A 8 -29.78 -15.36 -2.66
CA LYS A 8 -29.13 -16.56 -2.15
C LYS A 8 -28.87 -17.46 -3.36
N ARG A 9 -27.61 -17.58 -3.81
CA ARG A 9 -27.16 -18.63 -4.76
C ARG A 9 -25.85 -19.18 -4.20
N ARG A 10 -25.95 -20.30 -3.47
CA ARG A 10 -25.68 -21.67 -3.93
C ARG A 10 -24.16 -21.92 -4.00
N TYR A 11 -23.62 -22.30 -2.84
CA TYR A 11 -22.40 -23.07 -2.76
C TYR A 11 -22.70 -24.45 -3.32
N GLU A 12 -22.13 -24.78 -4.48
CA GLU A 12 -22.04 -26.16 -4.95
C GLU A 12 -20.58 -26.58 -4.85
N ALA A 13 -20.38 -27.68 -4.13
CA ALA A 13 -19.12 -28.32 -3.88
C ALA A 13 -18.54 -28.86 -5.20
N VAL A 14 -17.28 -28.50 -5.49
CA VAL A 14 -16.49 -29.22 -6.48
C VAL A 14 -15.92 -30.43 -5.74
N ALA A 15 -16.63 -31.55 -5.86
CA ALA A 15 -16.18 -32.84 -5.40
C ALA A 15 -15.06 -33.36 -6.31
N ASP A 16 -14.06 -33.97 -5.67
CA ASP A 16 -13.04 -34.83 -6.27
C ASP A 16 -13.66 -35.80 -7.28
N SER A 17 -13.25 -35.70 -8.54
CA SER A 17 -13.58 -36.65 -9.61
C SER A 17 -12.31 -37.37 -10.05
N THR A 18 -11.76 -38.18 -9.16
CA THR A 18 -10.83 -39.26 -9.51
C THR A 18 -11.64 -40.54 -9.74
N ALA A 19 -12.43 -40.55 -10.82
CA ALA A 19 -13.02 -41.77 -11.34
C ALA A 19 -12.49 -41.98 -12.78
N PRO A 20 -11.85 -43.12 -13.08
CA PRO A 20 -11.35 -43.40 -14.41
C PRO A 20 -12.51 -43.44 -15.40
N THR A 21 -12.30 -42.78 -16.54
CA THR A 21 -13.26 -42.68 -17.64
C THR A 21 -13.58 -44.07 -18.20
N GLN A 22 -14.80 -44.28 -18.66
CA GLN A 22 -15.27 -45.57 -19.17
C GLN A 22 -14.43 -46.08 -20.36
N ASP A 23 -13.77 -45.17 -21.08
CA ASP A 23 -12.81 -45.45 -22.16
C ASP A 23 -11.47 -46.03 -21.64
N ASP A 24 -11.03 -45.67 -20.43
CA ASP A 24 -9.79 -46.19 -19.81
C ASP A 24 -9.96 -47.64 -19.34
N ILE A 25 -11.19 -48.05 -18.99
CA ILE A 25 -11.52 -49.43 -18.64
C ILE A 25 -11.60 -50.31 -19.89
N GLU A 26 -12.05 -49.75 -21.03
CA GLU A 26 -12.13 -50.48 -22.29
C GLU A 26 -10.76 -50.72 -22.94
N MET A 27 -9.82 -49.77 -22.83
CA MET A 27 -8.44 -49.96 -23.33
C MET A 27 -7.68 -51.05 -22.55
N LYS A 28 -7.83 -51.13 -21.22
CA LYS A 28 -7.19 -52.19 -20.43
C LYS A 28 -7.79 -53.58 -20.67
N ARG A 29 -9.09 -53.68 -21.01
CA ARG A 29 -9.69 -54.97 -21.43
C ARG A 29 -9.22 -55.42 -22.81
N LYS A 30 -9.01 -54.50 -23.76
CA LYS A 30 -8.53 -54.86 -25.11
C LYS A 30 -7.05 -55.31 -25.12
N MET A 31 -6.21 -54.79 -24.22
CA MET A 31 -4.80 -55.24 -24.12
C MET A 31 -4.59 -56.56 -23.38
N SER A 32 -5.55 -57.01 -22.55
CA SER A 32 -5.45 -58.29 -21.83
C SER A 32 -6.04 -59.49 -22.59
N SER A 33 -6.75 -59.26 -23.70
CA SER A 33 -7.42 -60.31 -24.48
C SER A 33 -6.68 -60.74 -25.75
N GLN A 34 -5.48 -60.23 -26.02
CA GLN A 34 -4.73 -60.58 -27.24
C GLN A 34 -3.56 -61.56 -27.02
N ASP A 35 -3.33 -62.01 -25.78
CA ASP A 35 -2.27 -62.95 -25.40
C ASP A 35 -2.75 -64.40 -25.16
N GLN A 36 -3.97 -64.75 -25.59
CA GLN A 36 -4.47 -66.13 -25.55
C GLN A 36 -5.06 -66.52 -26.89
N GLN A 37 -4.19 -66.81 -27.87
CA GLN A 37 -4.53 -67.66 -29.02
C GLN A 37 -3.28 -67.85 -29.88
N HIS A 38 -2.32 -68.66 -29.45
CA HIS A 38 -1.54 -69.50 -30.36
C HIS A 38 -1.45 -70.87 -29.72
N GLN A 39 -2.42 -71.71 -30.10
CA GLN A 39 -2.34 -73.16 -29.98
C GLN A 39 -0.98 -73.61 -30.52
N VAL A 40 -0.18 -74.18 -29.63
CA VAL A 40 0.92 -75.06 -30.00
C VAL A 40 0.27 -76.20 -30.79
N ARG A 41 0.45 -76.20 -32.11
CA ARG A 41 0.14 -77.37 -32.94
C ARG A 41 1.32 -78.31 -32.72
N GLU A 42 1.16 -79.21 -31.76
CA GLU A 42 2.01 -80.40 -31.62
C GLU A 42 2.12 -81.06 -33.00
N VAL A 43 3.35 -81.13 -33.51
CA VAL A 43 3.68 -82.02 -34.61
C VAL A 43 3.67 -83.41 -33.99
N ILE A 44 2.60 -84.15 -34.27
CA ILE A 44 2.52 -85.58 -33.99
C ILE A 44 3.67 -86.23 -34.76
N TYR A 45 4.64 -86.79 -34.02
CA TYR A 45 5.54 -87.81 -34.54
C TYR A 45 4.65 -89.00 -34.90
N LEU A 46 4.57 -89.34 -36.18
CA LEU A 46 4.19 -90.69 -36.55
C LEU A 46 5.44 -91.55 -36.30
N ASP A 47 5.51 -92.11 -35.10
CA ASP A 47 6.25 -93.34 -34.85
C ASP A 47 5.54 -94.44 -35.66
N ASP A 48 6.00 -94.68 -36.89
CA ASP A 48 5.66 -95.88 -37.66
C ASP A 48 6.57 -97.02 -37.18
N ASP A 49 6.32 -97.47 -35.95
CA ASP A 49 6.63 -98.83 -35.51
C ASP A 49 5.59 -99.76 -36.15
N ASN A 50 5.95 -100.37 -37.28
CA ASN A 50 5.28 -101.56 -37.77
C ASN A 50 6.34 -102.57 -38.21
N ASP A 51 6.87 -103.26 -37.20
CA ASP A 51 7.44 -104.59 -37.32
C ASP A 51 6.33 -105.56 -37.78
N GLU A 52 6.26 -105.83 -39.08
CA GLU A 52 5.65 -107.06 -39.59
C GLU A 52 6.70 -107.90 -40.30
N ASP A 53 7.17 -108.93 -39.57
CA ASP A 53 7.90 -110.09 -40.07
C ASP A 53 7.13 -110.75 -41.23
N MET A 54 7.55 -110.46 -42.46
CA MET A 54 7.08 -111.13 -43.67
C MET A 54 8.11 -112.17 -44.14
N PRO A 55 7.68 -113.40 -44.47
CA PRO A 55 8.58 -114.52 -44.76
C PRO A 55 9.33 -114.31 -46.09
N ALA A 56 10.59 -114.75 -46.10
CA ALA A 56 11.44 -114.77 -47.28
C ALA A 56 10.92 -115.77 -48.34
N GLU A 57 10.04 -115.29 -49.23
CA GLU A 57 9.73 -115.98 -50.47
C GLU A 57 10.77 -115.63 -51.56
N GLN A 58 11.56 -116.65 -51.90
CA GLN A 58 12.46 -116.66 -53.03
C GLN A 58 11.66 -116.53 -54.35
N MET A 59 11.75 -115.38 -55.00
CA MET A 59 11.40 -115.25 -56.42
C MET A 59 12.61 -114.77 -57.22
N ASN A 60 13.10 -115.66 -58.09
CA ASN A 60 13.84 -115.37 -59.31
C ASN A 60 13.43 -116.46 -60.33
N PRO A 61 13.42 -116.21 -61.65
CA PRO A 61 13.97 -115.05 -62.36
C PRO A 61 12.96 -114.40 -63.33
N THR A 62 12.83 -113.07 -63.30
CA THR A 62 12.10 -112.33 -64.35
C THR A 62 13.07 -111.78 -65.39
N THR A 63 12.55 -111.58 -66.59
CA THR A 63 13.31 -111.53 -67.85
C THR A 63 14.30 -110.35 -67.95
N PRO A 64 15.36 -110.44 -68.78
CA PRO A 64 16.37 -109.37 -68.91
C PRO A 64 15.82 -107.97 -69.24
N GLY A 65 14.63 -107.87 -69.84
CA GLY A 65 14.00 -106.59 -70.19
C GLY A 65 13.33 -105.86 -69.02
N GLU A 66 12.88 -106.57 -67.99
CA GLU A 66 12.21 -105.98 -66.82
C GLU A 66 13.22 -105.39 -65.83
N ILE A 67 14.41 -105.99 -65.74
CA ILE A 67 15.53 -105.50 -64.93
C ILE A 67 16.00 -104.12 -65.43
N ASP A 68 16.07 -103.94 -66.75
CA ASP A 68 16.51 -102.66 -67.33
C ASP A 68 15.45 -101.56 -67.22
N PHE A 69 14.17 -101.93 -67.27
CA PHE A 69 13.07 -101.01 -66.95
C PHE A 69 13.11 -100.55 -65.49
N LEU A 70 13.28 -101.48 -64.54
CA LEU A 70 13.39 -101.18 -63.11
C LEU A 70 14.61 -100.33 -62.78
N LYS A 71 15.74 -100.53 -63.46
CA LYS A 71 16.94 -99.66 -63.31
C LYS A 71 16.67 -98.22 -63.76
N GLU A 72 15.97 -98.04 -64.88
CA GLU A 72 15.63 -96.71 -65.38
C GLU A 72 14.61 -96.01 -64.47
N GLU A 73 13.63 -96.75 -63.93
CA GLU A 73 12.70 -96.25 -62.93
C GLU A 73 13.40 -95.86 -61.62
N LEU A 74 14.33 -96.68 -61.12
CA LEU A 74 15.18 -96.34 -59.96
C LEU A 74 16.02 -95.09 -60.21
N LYS A 75 16.53 -94.91 -61.43
CA LYS A 75 17.29 -93.72 -61.81
C LYS A 75 16.40 -92.47 -61.83
N GLN A 76 15.19 -92.56 -62.35
CA GLN A 76 14.21 -91.47 -62.33
C GLN A 76 13.75 -91.15 -60.90
N LEU A 77 13.52 -92.16 -60.07
CA LEU A 77 13.18 -91.99 -58.66
C LEU A 77 14.32 -91.33 -57.87
N ASN A 78 15.57 -91.74 -58.10
CA ASN A 78 16.73 -91.09 -57.49
C ASN A 78 16.88 -89.64 -57.92
N LEU A 79 16.69 -89.34 -59.21
CA LEU A 79 16.72 -87.96 -59.69
C LEU A 79 15.59 -87.13 -59.05
N ARG A 80 14.40 -87.70 -58.92
CA ARG A 80 13.26 -87.05 -58.27
C ARG A 80 13.49 -86.87 -56.77
N ALA A 81 14.11 -87.83 -56.10
CA ALA A 81 14.49 -87.73 -54.68
C ALA A 81 15.47 -86.58 -54.46
N VAL A 82 16.52 -86.49 -55.30
CA VAL A 82 17.49 -85.36 -55.26
C VAL A 82 16.81 -84.02 -55.56
N GLN A 83 15.85 -83.97 -56.48
CA GLN A 83 15.07 -82.74 -56.74
C GLN A 83 14.20 -82.34 -55.54
N LEU A 84 13.55 -83.32 -54.89
CA LEU A 84 12.76 -83.08 -53.69
C LEU A 84 13.62 -82.65 -52.51
N GLU A 85 14.80 -83.26 -52.34
CA GLU A 85 15.78 -82.89 -51.33
C GLU A 85 16.28 -81.45 -51.53
N ASN A 86 16.68 -81.10 -52.75
CA ASN A 86 17.07 -79.72 -53.08
C ASN A 86 15.92 -78.72 -52.86
N ARG A 87 14.68 -79.11 -53.17
CA ARG A 87 13.51 -78.27 -52.92
C ARG A 87 13.21 -78.14 -51.43
N ALA A 88 13.39 -79.19 -50.65
CA ALA A 88 13.25 -79.17 -49.20
C ALA A 88 14.30 -78.24 -48.58
N ILE A 89 15.58 -78.39 -48.94
CA ILE A 89 16.67 -77.53 -48.51
C ILE A 89 16.40 -76.06 -48.86
N SER A 90 15.95 -75.79 -50.10
CA SER A 90 15.59 -74.42 -50.53
C SER A 90 14.38 -73.86 -49.78
N ALA A 91 13.40 -74.70 -49.44
CA ALA A 91 12.25 -74.27 -48.64
C ALA A 91 12.65 -74.00 -47.18
N GLU A 92 13.54 -74.81 -46.61
CA GLU A 92 14.09 -74.60 -45.27
C GLU A 92 14.92 -73.32 -45.19
N SER A 93 15.79 -73.06 -46.17
CA SER A 93 16.57 -71.82 -46.21
C SER A 93 15.67 -70.60 -46.32
N GLY A 94 14.67 -70.63 -47.21
CA GLY A 94 13.69 -69.56 -47.36
C GLY A 94 12.87 -69.34 -46.08
N TYR A 95 12.46 -70.41 -45.40
CA TYR A 95 11.76 -70.32 -44.11
C TYR A 95 12.63 -69.67 -43.03
N MET A 96 13.91 -70.05 -42.94
CA MET A 96 14.83 -69.48 -41.96
C MET A 96 15.10 -68.00 -42.22
N GLU A 97 15.25 -67.58 -43.47
CA GLU A 97 15.37 -66.16 -43.85
C GLU A 97 14.10 -65.38 -43.50
N LEU A 98 12.91 -65.89 -43.86
CA LEU A 98 11.62 -65.26 -43.52
C LEU A 98 11.41 -65.15 -42.01
N LYS A 99 11.79 -66.19 -41.26
CA LYS A 99 11.74 -66.20 -39.80
C LYS A 99 12.66 -65.13 -39.21
N GLN A 100 13.91 -65.07 -39.68
CA GLN A 100 14.86 -64.05 -39.24
C GLN A 100 14.36 -62.64 -39.57
N LEU A 101 13.91 -62.39 -40.80
CA LEU A 101 13.39 -61.10 -41.24
C LEU A 101 12.18 -60.64 -40.39
N LYS A 102 11.23 -61.55 -40.14
CA LYS A 102 10.07 -61.26 -39.30
C LYS A 102 10.49 -60.94 -37.87
N GLU A 103 11.40 -61.73 -37.29
CA GLU A 103 11.86 -61.51 -35.93
C GLU A 103 12.67 -60.21 -35.80
N THR A 104 13.53 -59.88 -36.76
CA THR A 104 14.35 -58.65 -36.72
C THR A 104 13.49 -57.41 -36.92
N GLN A 105 12.62 -57.38 -37.94
CA GLN A 105 11.74 -56.24 -38.20
C GLN A 105 10.77 -55.98 -37.05
N VAL A 106 10.17 -57.02 -36.46
CA VAL A 106 9.28 -56.86 -35.31
C VAL A 106 10.06 -56.33 -34.09
N LYS A 107 11.28 -56.81 -33.84
CA LYS A 107 12.13 -56.31 -32.75
C LYS A 107 12.52 -54.84 -32.97
N GLU A 108 12.84 -54.44 -34.21
CA GLU A 108 13.15 -53.06 -34.57
C GLU A 108 11.94 -52.14 -34.36
N HIS A 109 10.78 -52.49 -34.91
CA HIS A 109 9.55 -51.71 -34.71
C HIS A 109 9.14 -51.62 -33.24
N LEU A 110 9.30 -52.70 -32.46
CA LEU A 110 9.05 -52.67 -31.02
C LEU A 110 10.00 -51.70 -30.31
N LYS A 111 11.28 -51.66 -30.70
CA LYS A 111 12.26 -50.73 -30.15
C LYS A 111 11.94 -49.28 -30.50
N GLU A 112 11.55 -49.02 -31.75
CA GLU A 112 11.12 -47.70 -32.21
C GLU A 112 9.87 -47.23 -31.48
N TYR A 113 8.88 -48.12 -31.33
CA TYR A 113 7.65 -47.82 -30.59
C TYR A 113 7.94 -47.48 -29.12
N LYS A 114 8.79 -48.27 -28.45
CA LYS A 114 9.23 -47.98 -27.08
C LYS A 114 9.91 -46.61 -26.97
N LEU A 115 10.84 -46.31 -27.88
CA LEU A 115 11.53 -45.02 -27.90
C LEU A 115 10.56 -43.86 -28.14
N LEU A 116 9.60 -44.02 -29.05
CA LEU A 116 8.58 -43.01 -29.32
C LEU A 116 7.64 -42.82 -28.12
N ALA A 117 7.23 -43.91 -27.46
CA ALA A 117 6.44 -43.86 -26.24
C ALA A 117 7.19 -43.11 -25.14
N ASP A 118 8.45 -43.45 -24.87
CA ASP A 118 9.28 -42.77 -23.87
C ASP A 118 9.44 -41.28 -24.17
N ARG A 119 9.64 -40.90 -25.44
CA ARG A 119 9.71 -39.49 -25.87
C ARG A 119 8.39 -38.77 -25.61
N ARG A 120 7.26 -39.40 -25.91
CA ARG A 120 5.93 -38.83 -25.66
C ARG A 120 5.65 -38.69 -24.16
N PHE A 121 6.02 -39.67 -23.35
CA PHE A 121 5.90 -39.60 -21.90
C PHE A 121 6.73 -38.45 -21.33
N LYS A 122 8.00 -38.33 -21.73
CA LYS A 122 8.85 -37.22 -21.29
C LYS A 122 8.33 -35.85 -21.73
N ALA A 123 7.84 -35.73 -22.96
CA ALA A 123 7.25 -34.48 -23.45
C ALA A 123 5.99 -34.10 -22.65
N SER A 124 5.11 -35.08 -22.39
CA SER A 124 3.91 -34.87 -21.58
C SER A 124 4.24 -34.52 -20.13
N GLU A 125 5.27 -35.14 -19.53
CA GLU A 125 5.70 -34.83 -18.17
C GLU A 125 6.20 -33.38 -18.05
N VAL A 126 6.97 -32.91 -19.03
CA VAL A 126 7.42 -31.50 -19.10
C VAL A 126 6.22 -30.56 -19.23
N GLU A 127 5.25 -30.87 -20.09
CA GLU A 127 4.04 -30.06 -20.25
C GLU A 127 3.18 -30.02 -18.98
N ILE A 128 3.06 -31.15 -18.28
CA ILE A 128 2.35 -31.20 -16.99
C ILE A 128 3.07 -30.34 -15.94
N GLN A 129 4.40 -30.35 -15.92
CA GLN A 129 5.19 -29.51 -15.01
C GLN A 129 4.99 -28.02 -15.32
N THR A 130 5.09 -27.61 -16.59
CA THR A 130 4.91 -26.20 -16.96
C THR A 130 3.47 -25.72 -16.70
N LEU A 131 2.47 -26.56 -16.93
CA LEU A 131 1.09 -26.24 -16.59
C LEU A 131 0.89 -26.09 -15.08
N LYS A 132 1.50 -26.94 -14.26
CA LYS A 132 1.46 -26.82 -12.80
C LYS A 132 2.08 -25.51 -12.33
N GLU A 133 3.29 -25.19 -12.79
CA GLU A 133 3.97 -23.93 -12.48
C GLU A 133 3.11 -22.72 -12.87
N LEU A 134 2.53 -22.74 -14.08
CA LEU A 134 1.63 -21.67 -14.54
C LEU A 134 0.38 -21.53 -13.65
N THR A 135 -0.23 -22.65 -13.22
CA THR A 135 -1.40 -22.60 -12.33
C THR A 135 -1.05 -22.07 -10.94
N GLU A 136 0.12 -22.41 -10.41
CA GLU A 136 0.61 -21.89 -9.14
C GLU A 136 0.88 -20.39 -9.23
N ASP A 137 1.54 -19.93 -10.30
CA ASP A 137 1.79 -18.51 -10.55
C ASP A 137 0.49 -17.72 -10.70
N GLN A 138 -0.49 -18.26 -11.42
CA GLN A 138 -1.82 -17.65 -11.53
C GLN A 138 -2.53 -17.56 -10.17
N ALA A 139 -2.47 -18.61 -9.35
CA ALA A 139 -3.04 -18.61 -8.01
C ALA A 139 -2.37 -17.56 -7.11
N GLN A 140 -1.04 -17.45 -7.14
CA GLN A 140 -0.30 -16.43 -6.40
C GLN A 140 -0.65 -15.02 -6.89
N HIS A 141 -0.76 -14.81 -8.20
CA HIS A 141 -1.14 -13.52 -8.77
C HIS A 141 -2.55 -13.11 -8.36
N LEU A 142 -3.51 -14.05 -8.38
CA LEU A 142 -4.87 -13.80 -7.91
C LEU A 142 -4.92 -13.48 -6.42
N ALA A 143 -4.14 -14.19 -5.59
CA ALA A 143 -4.04 -13.89 -4.15
C ALA A 143 -3.49 -12.48 -3.90
N LYS A 144 -2.42 -12.08 -4.61
CA LYS A 144 -1.84 -10.73 -4.54
C LYS A 144 -2.86 -9.67 -4.98
N MET A 145 -3.56 -9.89 -6.09
CA MET A 145 -4.59 -8.95 -6.56
C MET A 145 -5.76 -8.83 -5.60
N LYS A 146 -6.21 -9.94 -5.01
CA LYS A 146 -7.27 -9.94 -4.01
C LYS A 146 -6.86 -9.14 -2.76
N SER A 147 -5.65 -9.34 -2.26
CA SER A 147 -5.11 -8.56 -1.14
C SER A 147 -5.05 -7.06 -1.46
N ARG A 148 -4.59 -6.67 -2.67
CA ARG A 148 -4.59 -5.27 -3.11
C ARG A 148 -6.01 -4.68 -3.18
N MET A 149 -6.99 -5.45 -3.65
CA MET A 149 -8.39 -5.01 -3.67
C MET A 149 -8.96 -4.83 -2.25
N GLU A 150 -8.60 -5.69 -1.31
CA GLU A 150 -9.03 -5.57 0.09
C GLU A 150 -8.41 -4.36 0.77
N MET A 151 -7.10 -4.10 0.56
CA MET A 151 -6.45 -2.87 1.04
C MET A 151 -7.08 -1.61 0.46
N ALA A 152 -7.28 -1.56 -0.86
CA ALA A 152 -7.93 -0.41 -1.51
C ALA A 152 -9.37 -0.20 -1.01
N ARG A 153 -10.11 -1.27 -0.71
CA ARG A 153 -11.45 -1.16 -0.11
C ARG A 153 -11.38 -0.60 1.31
N ALA A 154 -10.42 -1.02 2.12
CA ALA A 154 -10.23 -0.50 3.47
C ALA A 154 -9.90 1.00 3.45
N GLU A 155 -8.98 1.43 2.59
CA GLU A 155 -8.64 2.85 2.38
C GLU A 155 -9.86 3.68 1.96
N LEU A 156 -10.71 3.13 1.09
CA LEU A 156 -11.91 3.83 0.61
C LEU A 156 -12.95 4.01 1.73
N VAL A 157 -13.12 3.01 2.59
CA VAL A 157 -13.98 3.11 3.79
C VAL A 157 -13.43 4.16 4.76
N GLU A 158 -12.11 4.15 5.00
CA GLU A 158 -11.46 5.14 5.85
C GLU A 158 -11.65 6.56 5.30
N PHE A 159 -11.40 6.76 3.99
CA PHE A 159 -11.59 8.04 3.33
C PHE A 159 -13.04 8.54 3.40
N GLN A 160 -14.03 7.66 3.25
CA GLN A 160 -15.45 8.01 3.38
C GLN A 160 -15.81 8.42 4.81
N SER A 161 -15.30 7.71 5.82
CA SER A 161 -15.54 8.04 7.22
C SER A 161 -14.89 9.38 7.60
N GLY A 162 -13.62 9.60 7.21
CA GLY A 162 -12.91 10.86 7.40
C GLY A 162 -13.52 12.01 6.61
N GLY A 163 -14.05 11.74 5.40
CA GLY A 163 -14.81 12.71 4.60
C GLY A 163 -16.08 13.19 5.30
N SER A 164 -16.82 12.28 5.95
CA SER A 164 -18.04 12.62 6.70
C SER A 164 -17.72 13.46 7.95
N SER A 165 -16.66 13.09 8.68
CA SER A 165 -16.20 13.86 9.84
C SER A 165 -15.74 15.27 9.45
N ARG A 166 -14.92 15.39 8.39
CA ARG A 166 -14.48 16.69 7.86
C ARG A 166 -15.63 17.56 7.39
N LYS A 167 -16.64 16.99 6.73
CA LYS A 167 -17.86 17.72 6.35
C LYS A 167 -18.60 18.26 7.57
N ALA A 168 -18.81 17.43 8.60
CA ALA A 168 -19.47 17.85 9.84
C ALA A 168 -18.67 18.95 10.56
N GLN A 169 -17.33 18.84 10.58
CA GLN A 169 -16.47 19.88 11.16
C GLN A 169 -16.53 21.17 10.35
N HIS A 170 -16.50 21.09 9.01
CA HIS A 170 -16.63 22.25 8.14
C HIS A 170 -17.95 22.97 8.36
N GLU A 171 -19.06 22.24 8.46
CA GLU A 171 -20.38 22.81 8.72
C GLU A 171 -20.45 23.52 10.09
N LYS A 172 -19.83 22.95 11.13
CA LYS A 172 -19.68 23.61 12.44
C LYS A 172 -18.88 24.91 12.33
N THR A 173 -17.74 24.88 11.64
CA THR A 173 -16.88 26.07 11.45
C THR A 173 -17.61 27.15 10.66
N VAL A 174 -18.32 26.80 9.60
CA VAL A 174 -19.13 27.73 8.80
C VAL A 174 -20.25 28.36 9.65
N SER A 175 -20.94 27.55 10.46
CA SER A 175 -21.96 28.05 11.39
C SER A 175 -21.37 29.03 12.40
N GLN A 176 -20.21 28.74 12.98
CA GLN A 176 -19.52 29.65 13.90
C GLN A 176 -19.08 30.94 13.20
N TYR A 177 -18.48 30.84 12.02
CA TYR A 177 -18.07 32.00 11.22
C TYR A 177 -19.24 32.94 10.95
N ASN A 178 -20.39 32.40 10.54
CA ASN A 178 -21.59 33.21 10.31
C ASN A 178 -22.07 33.91 11.59
N LYS A 179 -22.07 33.21 12.74
CA LYS A 179 -22.40 33.84 14.04
C LYS A 179 -21.46 34.98 14.39
N TYR A 180 -20.15 34.82 14.16
CA TYR A 180 -19.17 35.89 14.40
C TYR A 180 -19.36 37.05 13.43
N LYS A 181 -19.61 36.77 12.15
CA LYS A 181 -19.90 37.78 11.13
C LYS A 181 -21.13 38.61 11.48
N ASP A 182 -22.21 37.97 11.94
CA ASP A 182 -23.43 38.66 12.36
C ASP A 182 -23.19 39.53 13.59
N ARG A 183 -22.46 39.03 14.59
CA ARG A 183 -22.08 39.81 15.78
C ARG A 183 -21.21 41.01 15.42
N TYR A 184 -20.21 40.81 14.56
CA TYR A 184 -19.35 41.89 14.08
C TYR A 184 -20.15 42.96 13.35
N ASN A 185 -21.07 42.57 12.46
CA ASN A 185 -21.93 43.53 11.76
C ASN A 185 -22.84 44.29 12.73
N ALA A 186 -23.38 43.62 13.76
CA ALA A 186 -24.20 44.26 14.77
C ALA A 186 -23.40 45.26 15.65
N THR A 187 -22.20 44.89 16.10
CA THR A 187 -21.34 45.80 16.87
C THR A 187 -20.86 46.97 16.02
N ASN A 188 -20.47 46.72 14.77
CA ASN A 188 -20.01 47.78 13.87
C ASN A 188 -21.12 48.81 13.58
N LYS A 189 -22.39 48.36 13.45
CA LYS A 189 -23.55 49.26 13.39
C LYS A 189 -23.67 50.14 14.64
N LYS A 190 -23.52 49.56 15.84
CA LYS A 190 -23.56 50.31 17.11
C LYS A 190 -22.41 51.32 17.23
N VAL A 191 -21.19 50.92 16.87
CA VAL A 191 -20.03 51.80 16.88
C VAL A 191 -20.23 52.96 15.92
N ASN A 192 -20.72 52.70 14.71
CA ASN A 192 -20.99 53.77 13.74
C ASN A 192 -22.09 54.72 14.21
N PHE A 193 -23.13 54.20 14.87
CA PHE A 193 -24.18 55.02 15.48
C PHE A 193 -23.60 55.92 16.59
N LEU A 194 -22.90 55.35 17.57
CA LEU A 194 -22.28 56.10 18.68
C LEU A 194 -21.25 57.11 18.17
N ARG A 195 -20.52 56.78 17.11
CA ARG A 195 -19.55 57.69 16.49
C ARG A 195 -20.24 58.88 15.82
N ALA A 196 -21.38 58.65 15.16
CA ALA A 196 -22.18 59.72 14.59
C ALA A 196 -22.77 60.62 15.69
N GLU A 197 -23.24 60.03 16.80
CA GLU A 197 -23.77 60.75 17.96
C GLU A 197 -22.70 61.59 18.67
N LEU A 198 -21.52 61.02 18.90
CA LEU A 198 -20.37 61.76 19.43
C LEU A 198 -19.95 62.90 18.51
N GLN A 199 -19.96 62.71 17.19
CA GLN A 199 -19.65 63.78 16.25
C GLN A 199 -20.68 64.92 16.26
N SER A 200 -21.97 64.63 16.50
CA SER A 200 -22.96 65.69 16.70
C SER A 200 -22.75 66.45 18.00
N LEU A 201 -22.50 65.74 19.12
CA LEU A 201 -22.25 66.33 20.43
C LEU A 201 -20.96 67.19 20.43
N LEU A 202 -19.88 66.71 19.80
CA LEU A 202 -18.65 67.48 19.64
C LEU A 202 -18.84 68.76 18.83
N LYS A 203 -19.70 68.73 17.79
CA LYS A 203 -20.01 69.95 17.02
C LYS A 203 -20.84 70.94 17.82
N GLU A 204 -21.74 70.44 18.67
CA GLU A 204 -22.54 71.25 19.58
C GLU A 204 -21.67 71.89 20.67
N ASP A 205 -20.74 71.12 21.25
CA ASP A 205 -19.78 71.59 22.24
C ASP A 205 -18.74 72.56 21.64
N GLU A 206 -18.27 72.31 20.41
CA GLU A 206 -17.38 73.23 19.69
C GLU A 206 -18.06 74.57 19.36
N LEU A 207 -19.37 74.56 19.07
CA LEU A 207 -20.18 75.77 18.90
C LEU A 207 -20.33 76.55 20.22
N LEU A 208 -20.53 75.85 21.34
CA LEU A 208 -20.62 76.45 22.67
C LEU A 208 -19.27 76.98 23.18
N LEU A 209 -18.16 76.28 22.92
CA LEU A 209 -16.81 76.74 23.26
C LEU A 209 -16.39 77.97 22.45
N ARG A 210 -16.76 78.04 21.15
CA ARG A 210 -16.55 79.21 20.30
C ARG A 210 -17.36 80.43 20.76
N GLN A 211 -18.50 80.21 21.42
CA GLN A 211 -19.32 81.28 21.98
C GLN A 211 -18.83 81.76 23.37
N ASN A 212 -18.07 80.93 24.10
CA ASN A 212 -17.73 81.20 25.51
C ASN A 212 -16.24 81.38 25.85
N SER A 213 -15.28 81.25 24.92
CA SER A 213 -13.85 81.34 25.31
C SER A 213 -12.95 82.17 24.38
N GLN A 214 -12.26 83.14 24.99
CA GLN A 214 -11.10 83.85 24.43
C GLN A 214 -9.81 83.00 24.43
N ASP A 215 -9.86 81.73 24.85
CA ASP A 215 -8.69 80.86 25.07
C ASP A 215 -8.56 79.73 24.02
N VAL A 216 -8.60 80.09 22.73
CA VAL A 216 -8.39 79.14 21.61
C VAL A 216 -6.94 78.62 21.53
N ASP A 217 -6.04 79.16 22.36
CA ASP A 217 -4.58 78.98 22.29
C ASP A 217 -3.99 77.99 23.31
N ALA A 218 -4.78 77.50 24.29
CA ALA A 218 -4.23 76.72 25.41
C ALA A 218 -3.77 75.31 25.00
N LEU A 219 -4.51 74.63 24.11
CA LEU A 219 -4.21 73.25 23.70
C LEU A 219 -2.96 73.13 22.81
N PRO A 220 -2.74 73.98 21.78
CA PRO A 220 -1.50 73.96 21.01
C PRO A 220 -0.27 74.25 21.88
N ARG A 221 -0.38 75.19 22.82
CA ARG A 221 0.70 75.54 23.75
C ARG A 221 1.08 74.37 24.66
N LEU A 222 0.09 73.65 25.23
CA LEU A 222 0.34 72.48 26.06
C LEU A 222 1.03 71.33 25.31
N ARG A 223 0.64 71.10 24.04
CA ARG A 223 1.32 70.09 23.20
C ARG A 223 2.78 70.45 22.96
N HIS A 224 3.07 71.72 22.73
CA HIS A 224 4.43 72.19 22.50
C HIS A 224 5.30 72.10 23.76
N THR A 225 4.74 72.41 24.94
CA THR A 225 5.47 72.27 26.21
C THR A 225 5.72 70.81 26.55
N LEU A 226 4.74 69.92 26.39
CA LEU A 226 4.92 68.48 26.61
C LEU A 226 5.99 67.89 25.70
N LYS A 227 5.99 68.24 24.40
CA LYS A 227 7.01 67.80 23.46
C LYS A 227 8.42 68.24 23.89
N LEU A 228 8.56 69.49 24.34
CA LEU A 228 9.83 70.00 24.87
C LEU A 228 10.30 69.22 26.10
N TYR A 229 9.40 68.90 27.03
CA TYR A 229 9.75 68.08 28.19
C TYR A 229 10.17 66.66 27.82
N THR A 230 9.52 66.05 26.82
CA THR A 230 9.92 64.73 26.32
C THR A 230 11.30 64.76 25.67
N GLU A 231 11.63 65.80 24.90
CA GLU A 231 12.95 65.95 24.29
C GLU A 231 14.05 66.26 25.32
N LEU A 232 13.76 67.09 26.31
CA LEU A 232 14.74 67.51 27.33
C LEU A 232 15.00 66.42 28.38
N ALA A 233 13.95 65.79 28.88
CA ALA A 233 14.01 64.82 29.97
C ALA A 233 14.13 63.36 29.48
N GLY A 234 13.92 63.12 28.18
CA GLY A 234 13.83 61.78 27.60
C GLY A 234 12.64 60.97 28.13
N LEU A 235 11.66 61.62 28.77
CA LEU A 235 10.52 61.02 29.44
C LEU A 235 9.23 61.22 28.64
N GLU A 236 8.57 60.12 28.31
CA GLU A 236 7.29 60.10 27.63
C GLU A 236 6.24 59.46 28.55
N ILE A 237 5.12 60.15 28.77
CA ILE A 237 3.94 59.61 29.45
C ILE A 237 3.01 59.06 28.37
N LYS A 238 2.86 57.74 28.29
CA LYS A 238 2.06 57.06 27.26
C LYS A 238 0.59 57.00 27.63
N ASP A 239 0.32 56.76 28.90
CA ASP A 239 -1.03 56.53 29.40
C ASP A 239 -1.18 57.08 30.81
N HIS A 240 -2.39 57.50 31.15
CA HIS A 240 -2.75 58.04 32.44
C HIS A 240 -4.08 57.47 32.89
N GLU A 241 -4.06 56.79 34.02
CA GLU A 241 -5.24 56.24 34.68
C GLU A 241 -5.40 56.93 36.02
N SER A 242 -6.52 57.61 36.22
CA SER A 242 -6.81 58.34 37.46
C SER A 242 -7.99 57.70 38.16
N ASN A 243 -7.87 57.56 39.47
CA ASN A 243 -8.91 57.09 40.37
C ASN A 243 -9.01 58.02 41.59
N GLU A 244 -10.03 57.83 42.42
CA GLU A 244 -10.24 58.62 43.65
C GLU A 244 -9.06 58.49 44.63
N VAL A 245 -8.39 57.33 44.64
CA VAL A 245 -7.33 56.98 45.60
C VAL A 245 -5.92 57.10 45.01
N TRP A 246 -5.75 57.10 43.70
CA TRP A 246 -4.43 57.09 43.07
C TRP A 246 -4.44 57.63 41.63
N ASP A 247 -3.27 58.07 41.16
CA ASP A 247 -3.00 58.38 39.75
C ASP A 247 -1.86 57.48 39.26
N ALA A 248 -2.10 56.69 38.21
CA ALA A 248 -1.08 55.84 37.60
C ALA A 248 -0.68 56.38 36.23
N TYR A 249 0.63 56.50 36.04
CA TYR A 249 1.25 56.97 34.81
C TYR A 249 2.06 55.83 34.21
N THR A 250 1.78 55.49 32.96
CA THR A 250 2.65 54.58 32.20
C THR A 250 3.71 55.43 31.51
N CYS A 251 4.91 55.38 32.05
CA CYS A 251 6.05 56.18 31.65
C CYS A 251 7.02 55.37 30.80
N SER A 252 7.74 56.07 29.94
CA SER A 252 8.79 55.50 29.15
C SER A 252 9.95 56.46 29.02
N GLN A 253 11.12 56.03 29.48
CA GLN A 253 12.29 56.87 29.58
C GLN A 253 13.39 56.35 28.67
N THR A 254 13.89 57.22 27.79
CA THR A 254 14.90 56.89 26.79
C THR A 254 16.24 57.51 27.19
N GLY A 255 17.30 56.70 27.16
CA GLY A 255 18.68 57.15 27.34
C GLY A 255 19.57 56.59 26.23
N ARG A 256 20.89 56.82 26.35
CA ARG A 256 21.87 56.35 25.37
C ARG A 256 21.93 54.83 25.24
N ASN A 257 21.70 54.11 26.34
CA ASN A 257 21.83 52.66 26.40
C ASN A 257 20.51 51.91 26.15
N GLY A 258 19.42 52.62 25.83
CA GLY A 258 18.14 51.99 25.55
C GLY A 258 16.95 52.75 26.11
N ARG A 259 15.83 52.04 26.30
CA ARG A 259 14.56 52.61 26.73
C ARG A 259 13.95 51.73 27.81
N ILE A 260 13.64 52.32 28.97
CA ILE A 260 12.91 51.63 30.04
C ILE A 260 11.44 52.05 30.03
N SER A 261 10.54 51.10 30.22
CA SER A 261 9.12 51.38 30.45
C SER A 261 8.73 50.97 31.86
N TYR A 262 7.92 51.79 32.53
CA TYR A 262 7.48 51.53 33.89
C TYR A 262 6.15 52.20 34.18
N ARG A 263 5.45 51.72 35.20
CA ARG A 263 4.26 52.36 35.74
C ARG A 263 4.60 53.04 37.06
N LEU A 264 4.28 54.33 37.17
CA LEU A 264 4.43 55.11 38.39
C LEU A 264 3.04 55.43 38.93
N THR A 265 2.72 54.95 40.13
CA THR A 265 1.44 55.18 40.80
C THR A 265 1.63 56.12 41.97
N LEU A 266 0.94 57.25 41.99
CA LEU A 266 0.91 58.21 43.08
C LEU A 266 -0.34 57.97 43.92
N ILE A 267 -0.18 57.67 45.20
CA ILE A 267 -1.28 57.43 46.12
C ILE A 267 -1.74 58.78 46.71
N LYS A 268 -3.01 59.11 46.51
CA LYS A 268 -3.67 60.32 47.04
C LYS A 268 -4.06 60.07 48.49
N ASN A 269 -3.16 60.37 49.43
CA ASN A 269 -3.51 60.41 50.85
C ASN A 269 -3.98 61.83 51.23
N ASP A 270 -5.19 61.95 51.78
CA ASP A 270 -5.85 63.22 52.12
C ASP A 270 -5.32 63.91 53.40
N LYS A 271 -4.48 63.23 54.18
CA LYS A 271 -4.15 63.68 55.54
C LYS A 271 -2.82 64.44 55.67
N ASP A 272 -1.90 64.32 54.71
CA ASP A 272 -0.64 65.07 54.67
C ASP A 272 -0.04 65.05 53.25
N GLU A 273 0.14 66.22 52.62
CA GLU A 273 0.77 66.31 51.29
C GLU A 273 2.22 65.80 51.29
N ASN A 274 2.90 65.89 52.43
CA ASN A 274 4.29 65.45 52.60
C ASN A 274 4.46 63.93 52.81
N GLN A 275 3.37 63.15 52.91
CA GLN A 275 3.42 61.69 53.11
C GLN A 275 2.81 60.90 51.94
N ARG A 276 2.59 61.54 50.80
CA ARG A 276 2.11 60.83 49.60
C ARG A 276 3.17 59.83 49.14
N MET A 277 2.73 58.61 48.86
CA MET A 277 3.60 57.50 48.46
C MET A 277 3.53 57.33 46.94
N ALA A 278 4.68 57.05 46.34
CA ALA A 278 4.84 56.69 44.95
C ALA A 278 5.26 55.22 44.85
N ARG A 279 4.58 54.45 43.99
CA ARG A 279 4.90 53.06 43.68
C ARG A 279 5.38 52.95 42.25
N TYR A 280 6.56 52.39 42.07
CA TYR A 280 7.16 52.07 40.79
C TYR A 280 7.00 50.57 40.49
N VAL A 281 6.52 50.27 39.28
CA VAL A 281 6.43 48.90 38.76
C VAL A 281 7.15 48.86 37.40
N PRO A 282 8.25 48.10 37.28
CA PRO A 282 8.98 48.01 36.01
C PRO A 282 8.19 47.18 34.99
N ILE A 283 8.24 47.60 33.72
CA ILE A 283 7.70 46.84 32.58
C ILE A 283 8.91 46.37 31.77
N ILE A 284 9.49 45.25 32.21
CA ILE A 284 10.74 44.71 31.66
C ILE A 284 10.44 43.93 30.37
N SER A 285 11.12 44.30 29.29
CA SER A 285 11.22 43.48 28.09
C SER A 285 12.52 42.67 28.11
N GLU A 286 12.59 41.54 27.40
CA GLU A 286 13.75 40.62 27.44
C GLU A 286 15.09 41.29 27.10
N SER A 287 15.09 42.38 26.32
CA SER A 287 16.30 43.15 25.96
C SER A 287 16.79 44.13 27.04
N ASP A 288 15.92 44.53 27.98
CA ASP A 288 16.20 45.60 28.95
C ASP A 288 16.75 45.06 30.29
N ALA A 289 16.71 43.74 30.47
CA ALA A 289 17.07 43.07 31.70
C ALA A 289 18.57 43.14 32.02
N ASP A 290 19.46 43.23 31.03
CA ASP A 290 20.90 43.11 31.27
C ASP A 290 21.58 44.44 31.67
N ILE A 291 20.95 45.58 31.36
CA ILE A 291 21.53 46.93 31.54
C ILE A 291 21.10 47.56 32.88
N LEU A 292 19.98 47.11 33.46
CA LEU A 292 19.40 47.70 34.66
C LEU A 292 19.98 47.08 35.95
N PRO A 293 20.31 47.91 36.96
CA PRO A 293 20.63 47.43 38.30
C PRO A 293 19.49 46.60 38.90
N PRO A 294 19.79 45.63 39.78
CA PRO A 294 18.78 44.74 40.35
C PRO A 294 17.60 45.47 41.00
N TYR A 295 17.86 46.58 41.71
CA TYR A 295 16.83 47.34 42.39
C TYR A 295 15.83 48.06 41.47
N LEU A 296 16.15 48.26 40.18
CA LEU A 296 15.19 48.82 39.19
C LEU A 296 14.40 47.74 38.45
N LYS A 297 14.73 46.46 38.67
CA LYS A 297 13.97 45.31 38.13
C LYS A 297 12.85 44.86 39.06
N GLU A 298 12.86 45.34 40.30
CA GLU A 298 11.85 45.03 41.31
C GLU A 298 10.91 46.22 41.51
N GLU A 299 9.75 45.94 42.10
CA GLU A 299 8.81 46.99 42.49
C GLU A 299 9.38 47.80 43.65
N LEU A 300 9.22 49.13 43.60
CA LEU A 300 9.73 50.04 44.63
C LEU A 300 8.61 50.93 45.15
N GLU A 301 8.66 51.23 46.44
CA GLU A 301 7.81 52.24 47.07
C GLU A 301 8.69 53.29 47.74
N PHE A 302 8.38 54.56 47.50
CA PHE A 302 9.12 55.70 48.03
C PHE A 302 8.21 56.91 48.22
N VAL A 303 8.66 57.91 48.97
CA VAL A 303 7.89 59.13 49.22
C VAL A 303 7.85 59.97 47.95
N GLN A 304 6.73 60.64 47.65
CA GLN A 304 6.58 61.45 46.44
C GLN A 304 7.66 62.54 46.30
N SER A 305 8.19 63.07 47.40
CA SER A 305 9.32 64.01 47.40
C SER A 305 10.56 63.46 46.68
N ASP A 306 10.74 62.13 46.72
CA ASP A 306 11.90 61.43 46.18
C ASP A 306 11.72 61.07 44.70
N CYS A 307 10.56 61.38 44.08
CA CYS A 307 10.32 61.16 42.64
C CYS A 307 11.41 61.80 41.77
N SER A 308 11.89 62.99 42.14
CA SER A 308 12.96 63.69 41.42
C SER A 308 14.30 62.92 41.48
N ILE A 309 14.64 62.40 42.67
CA ILE A 309 15.84 61.60 42.90
C ILE A 309 15.74 60.27 42.14
N PHE A 310 14.58 59.64 42.20
CA PHE A 310 14.27 58.43 41.46
C PHE A 310 14.44 58.63 39.94
N PHE A 311 13.86 59.70 39.38
CA PHE A 311 14.01 60.07 37.98
C PHE A 311 15.49 60.28 37.59
N LEU A 312 16.26 60.99 38.42
CA LEU A 312 17.69 61.20 38.18
C LEU A 312 18.48 59.89 38.22
N ARG A 313 18.14 58.97 39.12
CA ARG A 313 18.79 57.64 39.20
C ARG A 313 18.55 56.82 37.95
N ILE A 314 17.31 56.75 37.44
CA ILE A 314 17.01 56.09 36.17
C ILE A 314 17.79 56.75 35.03
N THR A 315 17.74 58.08 34.94
CA THR A 315 18.48 58.83 33.91
C THR A 315 19.98 58.53 33.94
N THR A 316 20.56 58.44 35.13
CA THR A 316 21.98 58.15 35.31
C THR A 316 22.30 56.73 34.84
N VAL A 317 21.51 55.74 35.22
CA VAL A 317 21.67 54.35 34.80
C VAL A 317 21.56 54.22 33.28
N MET A 318 20.53 54.83 32.68
CA MET A 318 20.27 54.74 31.23
C MET A 318 21.32 55.46 30.37
N ASN A 319 22.16 56.30 30.98
CA ASN A 319 23.23 57.05 30.32
C ASN A 319 24.64 56.68 30.81
N LYS A 320 24.76 55.69 31.70
CA LYS A 320 26.04 55.24 32.24
C LYS A 320 26.72 54.34 31.21
N THR A 321 27.74 54.87 30.54
CA THR A 321 28.66 54.10 29.67
C THR A 321 29.47 53.09 30.45
#